data_AF-A0A183VFA5-F1
#
_entry.id   AF-A0A183VFA5-F1
#
_cell.length_a   1.000
_cell.length_b   1.000
_cell.length_c   1.000
_cell.angle_alpha   90.00
_cell.angle_beta   90.00
_cell.angle_gamma   90.00
#
_symmetry.space_group_name_H-M   'P 1'
#
loop_
_entity.id
_entity.type
_entity.pdbx_description
1 polymer ?
#
loop_
_entity_poly.entity_id
_entity_poly.type
_entity_poly.pdbx_seq_one_letter_code
_entity_poly.pdbx_strand_id
1 'polypeptide(L)' 'MCLNRGDTVSKMWDCVSSRADHTTCCAASGVMPHCMPYCNAVNAVPTDILKYGICIGQFNQIRDCFRAYLEWHPNFKGDI' A
#
# COMPACT_ATOMS: atom_id res chain seq x y z
N MET A 1 20.16 -16.34 -2.30
CA MET A 1 18.90 -16.86 -1.71
C MET A 1 18.17 -15.71 -1.02
N CYS A 2 17.03 -15.23 -1.56
CA CYS A 2 16.29 -14.05 -1.05
C CYS A 2 15.42 -14.37 0.17
N LEU A 3 15.96 -15.09 1.17
CA LEU A 3 15.13 -15.78 2.17
C LEU A 3 14.99 -15.09 3.54
N ASN A 4 15.55 -13.89 3.73
CA ASN A 4 15.36 -13.11 4.95
C ASN A 4 15.16 -11.63 4.61
N ARG A 5 13.95 -11.27 4.16
CA ARG A 5 13.53 -9.89 3.87
C ARG A 5 12.23 -9.54 4.60
N GLY A 6 12.14 -9.95 5.87
CA GLY A 6 10.90 -9.88 6.66
C GLY A 6 10.26 -8.48 6.68
N ASP A 7 11.05 -7.43 6.69
CA ASP A 7 10.58 -6.04 6.72
C ASP A 7 10.64 -5.32 5.37
N THR A 8 11.20 -5.94 4.32
CA THR A 8 11.43 -5.23 3.05
C THR A 8 10.12 -4.85 2.37
N VAL A 9 9.12 -5.73 2.41
CA VAL A 9 7.79 -5.44 1.87
C VAL A 9 7.14 -4.31 2.67
N SER A 10 7.21 -4.36 4.00
CA SER A 10 6.66 -3.31 4.87
C SER A 10 7.33 -1.95 4.63
N LYS A 11 8.67 -1.91 4.56
CA LYS A 11 9.44 -0.68 4.28
C LYS A 11 9.17 -0.12 2.90
N MET A 12 9.04 -0.99 1.91
CA MET A 12 8.64 -0.60 0.55
C MET A 12 7.23 0.03 0.58
N TRP A 13 6.30 -0.58 1.32
CA TRP A 13 4.93 -0.08 1.44
C TRP A 13 4.86 1.27 2.15
N ASP A 14 5.59 1.45 3.26
CA ASP A 14 5.73 2.73 3.96
C ASP A 14 6.20 3.84 3.01
N CYS A 15 7.18 3.54 2.17
CA CYS A 15 7.76 4.49 1.22
C CYS A 15 6.74 4.92 0.16
N VAL A 16 6.05 3.97 -0.49
CA VAL A 16 5.14 4.29 -1.59
C VAL A 16 3.82 4.90 -1.13
N SER A 17 3.38 4.59 0.08
CA SER A 17 2.07 5.03 0.60
C SER A 17 2.11 6.34 1.40
N SER A 18 3.31 6.86 1.68
CA SER A 18 3.53 7.98 2.61
C SER A 18 2.93 7.77 4.01
N ARG A 19 2.69 6.52 4.42
CA ARG A 19 1.94 6.17 5.64
C ARG A 19 0.59 6.90 5.78
N ALA A 20 -0.09 7.12 4.66
CA ALA A 20 -1.39 7.77 4.64
C ALA A 20 -2.54 6.74 4.52
N ASP A 21 -3.75 7.18 4.84
CA ASP A 21 -4.97 6.40 4.62
C ASP A 21 -5.51 6.64 3.21
N HIS A 22 -5.48 5.61 2.37
CA HIS A 22 -5.98 5.65 0.99
C HIS A 22 -7.30 4.89 0.81
N THR A 23 -7.96 4.48 1.90
CA THR A 23 -9.16 3.63 1.84
C THR A 23 -10.29 4.25 1.01
N THR A 24 -10.48 5.57 1.08
CA THR A 24 -11.46 6.29 0.25
C THR A 24 -11.17 6.16 -1.24
N CYS A 25 -9.91 6.34 -1.67
CA CYS A 25 -9.51 6.20 -3.07
C CYS A 25 -9.62 4.74 -3.53
N CYS A 26 -9.20 3.80 -2.68
CA CYS A 26 -9.28 2.38 -2.97
C CYS A 26 -10.72 1.89 -3.14
N ALA A 27 -11.64 2.36 -2.28
CA ALA A 27 -13.05 2.06 -2.40
C ALA A 27 -13.62 2.57 -3.73
N ALA A 28 -13.27 3.80 -4.13
CA ALA A 28 -13.67 4.37 -5.41
C ALA A 28 -13.06 3.62 -6.62
N SER A 29 -11.86 3.07 -6.46
CA SER A 29 -11.15 2.29 -7.49
C SER A 29 -11.58 0.81 -7.56
N GLY A 30 -12.56 0.40 -6.75
CA GLY A 30 -13.10 -0.96 -6.77
C GLY A 30 -12.26 -2.01 -6.04
N VAL A 31 -11.38 -1.59 -5.12
CA VAL A 31 -10.63 -2.54 -4.26
C VAL A 31 -11.61 -3.28 -3.35
N MET A 32 -11.48 -4.60 -3.28
CA MET A 32 -12.39 -5.42 -2.47
C MET A 32 -12.24 -5.06 -0.98
N PRO A 33 -13.32 -5.13 -0.17
CA PRO A 33 -13.24 -4.86 1.27
C PRO A 33 -12.18 -5.68 2.00
N HIS A 34 -11.96 -6.93 1.58
CA HIS A 34 -10.91 -7.79 2.14
C HIS A 34 -9.48 -7.28 1.88
N CYS A 35 -9.26 -6.52 0.80
CA CYS A 35 -7.96 -5.97 0.41
C CYS A 35 -7.74 -4.55 0.95
N MET A 36 -8.77 -3.94 1.56
CA MET A 36 -8.72 -2.60 2.14
C MET A 36 -7.60 -2.39 3.19
N PRO A 37 -7.16 -3.40 3.97
CA PRO A 37 -5.98 -3.27 4.83
C PRO A 37 -4.68 -2.91 4.10
N TYR A 38 -4.56 -3.12 2.78
CA TYR A 38 -3.42 -2.66 1.99
C TYR A 38 -3.49 -1.17 1.64
N CYS A 39 -4.68 -0.58 1.72
CA CYS A 39 -4.94 0.83 1.44
C CYS A 39 -4.80 1.71 2.67
N ASN A 40 -5.13 1.18 3.85
CA ASN A 40 -4.84 1.84 5.12
C ASN A 40 -3.37 1.60 5.49
N ALA A 41 -2.50 2.46 4.98
CA ALA A 41 -1.06 2.35 5.19
C ALA A 41 -0.55 3.18 6.36
N VAL A 42 -1.45 3.71 7.21
CA VAL A 42 -1.07 4.44 8.43
C VAL A 42 -0.27 3.54 9.37
N ASN A 43 -0.62 2.25 9.38
CA ASN A 43 0.06 1.21 10.15
C ASN A 43 0.79 0.23 9.22
N ALA A 44 1.66 -0.57 9.80
CA ALA A 44 2.37 -1.62 9.08
C ALA A 44 1.38 -2.54 8.36
N VAL A 45 1.65 -2.76 7.08
CA VAL A 45 0.77 -3.53 6.20
C VAL A 45 0.93 -5.02 6.49
N PRO A 46 -0.15 -5.83 6.39
CA PRO A 46 -0.05 -7.26 6.62
C PRO A 46 1.02 -7.93 5.76
N THR A 47 2.00 -8.57 6.40
CA THR A 47 3.10 -9.29 5.74
C THR A 47 2.73 -10.71 5.32
N ASP A 48 1.52 -11.17 5.66
CA ASP A 48 1.03 -12.50 5.32
C ASP A 48 0.56 -12.55 3.85
N ILE A 49 1.54 -12.65 2.95
CA ILE A 49 1.31 -12.70 1.48
C ILE A 49 0.36 -13.85 1.10
N LEU A 50 0.32 -14.95 1.86
CA LEU A 50 -0.54 -16.10 1.55
C LEU A 50 -2.02 -15.79 1.79
N LYS A 51 -2.35 -15.04 2.84
CA LYS A 51 -3.74 -14.63 3.11
C LYS A 51 -4.27 -13.65 2.06
N TYR A 52 -3.39 -12.82 1.51
CA TYR A 52 -3.79 -11.71 0.66
C TYR A 52 -3.26 -11.83 -0.77
N GLY A 53 -2.82 -13.01 -1.19
CA GLY A 53 -2.41 -13.28 -2.57
C GLY A 53 -3.52 -12.95 -3.58
N ILE A 54 -4.78 -13.03 -3.16
CA ILE A 54 -5.94 -12.62 -3.95
C ILE A 54 -5.97 -11.11 -4.26
N CYS A 55 -5.31 -10.28 -3.43
CA CYS A 55 -5.25 -8.84 -3.58
C CYS A 55 -4.18 -8.39 -4.59
N ILE A 56 -3.29 -9.29 -5.03
CA ILE A 56 -2.25 -8.98 -6.03
C ILE A 56 -2.89 -8.50 -7.34
N GLY A 57 -4.05 -9.05 -7.73
CA GLY A 57 -4.79 -8.58 -8.90
C GLY A 57 -5.28 -7.13 -8.82
N GLN A 58 -5.39 -6.60 -7.60
CA GLN A 58 -5.82 -5.22 -7.31
C GLN A 58 -4.65 -4.27 -7.04
N PHE A 59 -3.41 -4.76 -7.17
CA PHE A 59 -2.20 -3.98 -6.88
C PHE A 59 -2.12 -2.68 -7.68
N ASN A 60 -2.51 -2.69 -8.95
CA ASN A 60 -2.50 -1.49 -9.79
C ASN A 60 -3.45 -0.41 -9.25
N GLN A 61 -4.67 -0.79 -8.84
CA GLN A 61 -5.66 0.15 -8.28
C GLN A 61 -5.11 0.82 -7.01
N ILE A 62 -4.49 0.03 -6.13
CA ILE A 62 -3.88 0.53 -4.90
C ILE A 62 -2.70 1.46 -5.19
N ARG A 63 -1.79 1.04 -6.09
CA ARG A 63 -0.63 1.83 -6.51
C ARG A 63 -1.04 3.17 -7.12
N ASP A 64 -2.10 3.19 -7.94
CA ASP A 64 -2.53 4.40 -8.61
C ASP A 64 -3.07 5.43 -7.60
N CYS A 65 -3.75 4.98 -6.53
CA CYS A 65 -4.10 5.84 -5.40
C CYS A 65 -2.87 6.44 -4.70
N PHE A 66 -1.86 5.62 -4.42
CA PHE A 66 -0.62 6.08 -3.79
C PHE A 66 0.11 7.12 -4.66
N ARG A 67 0.18 6.87 -5.97
CA ARG A 67 0.76 7.80 -6.93
C ARG A 67 0.00 9.13 -6.94
N ALA A 68 -1.32 9.10 -7.04
CA ALA A 68 -2.14 10.30 -7.06
C ALA A 68 -2.00 11.14 -5.78
N TYR A 69 -1.84 10.49 -4.62
CA TYR A 69 -1.59 11.17 -3.35
C TYR A 69 -0.27 11.95 -3.36
N LEU A 70 0.79 11.37 -3.92
CA LEU A 70 2.12 11.97 -4.02
C LEU A 70 2.20 13.17 -4.98
N GLU A 71 1.20 13.38 -5.85
CA GLU A 71 1.13 14.59 -6.68
C GLU A 71 0.86 15.85 -5.85
N TRP A 72 0.25 15.68 -4.66
CA TRP A 72 -0.20 16.79 -3.81
C TRP A 72 0.38 16.76 -2.39
N HIS A 73 1.08 15.68 -2.03
CA HIS A 73 1.62 15.47 -0.69
C HIS A 73 3.09 15.01 -0.77
N PRO A 74 3.92 15.39 0.20
CA PRO A 74 5.29 14.91 0.27
C PRO A 74 5.34 13.39 0.44
N ASN A 75 6.46 12.81 0.01
CA ASN A 75 6.74 11.41 0.26
C ASN A 75 6.97 11.14 1.76
N PHE A 76 7.07 9.87 2.15
CA PHE A 76 7.31 9.47 3.56
C PHE A 76 8.54 10.16 4.21
N LYS A 77 9.54 10.58 3.42
CA LYS A 77 10.74 11.29 3.91
C LYS A 77 10.60 12.80 3.97
N GLY A 78 9.49 13.36 3.48
CA GLY A 78 9.26 14.80 3.44
C GLY A 78 9.80 15.48 2.18
N ASP A 79 10.33 14.72 1.21
CA ASP A 79 10.74 15.30 -0.08
C ASP A 79 9.51 15.44 -0.99
N ILE A 80 9.46 16.53 -1.76
CA ILE A 80 8.42 16.82 -2.78
C ILE A 80 8.99 16.48 -4.16
#